data_AF-A0A1S3ZCK8-F1
#
_entry.id   AF-A0A1S3ZCK8-F1
#
_cell.length_a   1.000
_cell.length_b   1.000
_cell.length_c   1.000
_cell.angle_alpha   90.00
_cell.angle_beta   90.00
_cell.angle_gamma   90.00
#
_symmetry.space_group_name_H-M   'P 1'
#
loop_
_entity.id
_entity.type
_entity.pdbx_description
1 polymer ?
#
loop_
_entity_poly.entity_id
_entity_poly.type
_entity_poly.pdbx_seq_one_letter_code
_entity_poly.pdbx_strand_id
1 'polypeptide(L)'
;MVDLPDSLEQFRMNLTELLVDVCQLLGSTAFIQKIFLGGWTSNSLHIPWKEVEAKMFALNAIAEVNITEAQEIDFSFVIHLVTILSSRPRDDAKGFMRLVYKSAAEVVASYSKWISSCQTNTRSLLLFLATGISEPLCSAACASALLKLCEDATAPMHEHSSLEILLWIAESLDERHLPLEDEEKVVSAIALLLGSLPNKELKNNLLARLVSPCYEAIGKLIDENQDHSLRHNPASYSQFVNGARRGLHRLGTVFSHLVTESSTGSDLDDPLIPLLGVFWQMLEKLFQSEHIGNAVLSMAACRALSQAIQSSGTSFLIFFFFFFKTFDTTNNNIPSIIPHSRV
;
A
#
# COMPACT_ATOMS: atom_id res chain seq x y z
N MET A 1 -13.97 -19.91 -3.92
CA MET A 1 -14.27 -18.51 -4.27
C MET A 1 -15.64 -18.24 -3.66
N VAL A 2 -15.72 -17.41 -2.62
CA VAL A 2 -17.00 -16.99 -2.05
C VAL A 2 -17.10 -15.51 -2.38
N ASP A 3 -17.47 -15.23 -3.62
CA ASP A 3 -17.92 -13.90 -3.98
C ASP A 3 -19.39 -13.79 -3.63
N LEU A 4 -19.86 -12.59 -3.28
CA LEU A 4 -21.29 -12.37 -3.16
C LEU A 4 -21.93 -12.63 -4.53
N PRO A 5 -23.14 -13.21 -4.59
CA PRO A 5 -23.90 -13.21 -5.83
C PRO A 5 -24.10 -11.77 -6.31
N ASP A 6 -23.93 -11.50 -7.61
CA ASP A 6 -24.05 -10.16 -8.20
C ASP A 6 -25.35 -9.44 -7.80
N SER A 7 -26.46 -10.19 -7.71
CA SER A 7 -27.75 -9.65 -7.27
C SER A 7 -27.73 -9.13 -5.83
N LEU A 8 -26.96 -9.77 -4.95
CA LEU A 8 -26.80 -9.34 -3.56
C LEU A 8 -25.86 -8.15 -3.44
N GLU A 9 -24.80 -8.09 -4.26
CA GLU A 9 -23.92 -6.93 -4.33
C GLU A 9 -24.67 -5.70 -4.82
N GLN A 10 -25.45 -5.82 -5.91
CA GLN A 10 -26.29 -4.74 -6.41
C GLN A 10 -27.32 -4.28 -5.36
N PHE A 11 -27.95 -5.22 -4.65
CA PHE A 11 -28.87 -4.88 -3.57
C PHE A 11 -28.18 -4.07 -2.47
N ARG A 12 -26.95 -4.44 -2.09
CA ARG A 12 -26.16 -3.71 -1.09
C ARG A 12 -25.80 -2.30 -1.55
N MET A 13 -25.42 -2.13 -2.82
CA MET A 13 -25.17 -0.80 -3.38
C MET A 13 -26.41 0.09 -3.31
N ASN A 14 -27.59 -0.45 -3.65
CA ASN A 14 -28.85 0.28 -3.54
C ASN A 14 -29.22 0.62 -2.08
N LEU A 15 -28.81 -0.22 -1.11
CA LEU A 15 -29.03 0.05 0.30
C LEU A 15 -28.15 1.18 0.85
N THR A 16 -26.97 1.44 0.27
CA THR A 16 -26.04 2.46 0.78
C THR A 16 -26.72 3.84 0.85
N GLU A 17 -27.35 4.29 -0.22
CA GLU A 17 -28.07 5.58 -0.26
C GLU A 17 -29.22 5.60 0.76
N LEU A 18 -29.99 4.52 0.84
CA LEU A 18 -31.09 4.42 1.81
C LEU A 18 -30.60 4.48 3.26
N LEU A 19 -29.46 3.86 3.58
CA LEU A 19 -28.87 3.92 4.91
C LEU A 19 -28.38 5.33 5.25
N VAL A 20 -27.82 6.05 4.27
CA VAL A 20 -27.45 7.46 4.40
C VAL A 20 -28.69 8.32 4.69
N ASP A 21 -29.77 8.17 3.93
CA ASP A 21 -31.03 8.92 4.14
C ASP A 21 -31.62 8.65 5.54
N VAL A 22 -31.63 7.39 5.95
CA VAL A 22 -32.12 7.00 7.29
C VAL A 22 -31.22 7.56 8.39
N CYS A 23 -29.89 7.59 8.18
CA CYS A 23 -28.95 8.17 9.13
C CYS A 23 -29.15 9.68 9.27
N GLN A 24 -29.34 10.41 8.16
CA GLN A 24 -29.62 11.85 8.18
C GLN A 24 -30.93 12.18 8.88
N LEU A 25 -31.95 11.33 8.76
CA LEU A 25 -33.23 11.51 9.45
C LEU A 25 -33.13 11.25 10.97
N LEU A 26 -32.37 10.23 11.37
CA LEU A 26 -32.25 9.82 12.77
C LEU A 26 -31.15 10.57 13.55
N GLY A 27 -30.14 11.09 12.85
CA GLY A 27 -28.86 11.55 13.39
C GLY A 27 -27.87 10.40 13.62
N SER A 28 -26.58 10.67 13.39
CA SER A 28 -25.49 9.67 13.42
C SER A 28 -25.45 8.85 14.72
N THR A 29 -25.52 9.53 15.88
CA THR A 29 -25.46 8.85 17.18
C THR A 29 -26.61 7.88 17.39
N ALA A 30 -27.85 8.30 17.10
CA ALA A 30 -29.02 7.46 17.29
C ALA A 30 -29.00 6.27 16.32
N PHE A 31 -28.52 6.49 15.10
CA PHE A 31 -28.36 5.43 14.10
C PHE A 31 -27.34 4.38 14.54
N ILE A 32 -26.13 4.80 14.95
CA ILE A 32 -25.07 3.88 15.42
C ILE A 32 -25.54 3.11 16.65
N GLN A 33 -26.13 3.80 17.63
CA GLN A 33 -26.70 3.15 18.81
C GLN A 33 -27.70 2.07 18.39
N LYS A 34 -28.57 2.35 17.41
CA LYS A 34 -29.56 1.38 16.91
C LYS A 34 -28.96 0.22 16.13
N ILE A 35 -27.92 0.44 15.32
CA ILE A 35 -27.21 -0.65 14.62
C ILE A 35 -26.58 -1.60 15.63
N PHE A 36 -25.99 -1.06 16.70
CA PHE A 36 -25.27 -1.86 17.69
C PHE A 36 -26.13 -2.26 18.90
N LEU A 37 -27.44 -1.95 18.90
CA LEU A 37 -28.41 -2.51 19.85
C LEU A 37 -28.34 -4.04 19.82
N GLY A 38 -28.41 -4.65 21.01
CA GLY A 38 -28.36 -6.10 21.18
C GLY A 38 -26.97 -6.71 21.28
N GLY A 39 -25.89 -5.93 21.03
CA GLY A 39 -24.50 -6.28 21.31
C GLY A 39 -23.98 -7.59 20.69
N TRP A 40 -23.02 -7.52 19.77
CA TRP A 40 -22.25 -8.71 19.37
C TRP A 40 -21.13 -9.04 20.38
N THR A 41 -20.90 -8.14 21.36
CA THR A 41 -19.89 -8.20 22.42
C THR A 41 -20.35 -8.92 23.69
N SER A 42 -21.59 -9.43 23.73
CA SER A 42 -22.00 -10.32 24.82
C SER A 42 -21.15 -11.58 24.78
N ASN A 43 -20.71 -12.08 25.94
CA ASN A 43 -19.88 -13.28 26.17
C ASN A 43 -20.53 -14.60 25.68
N SER A 44 -21.12 -14.60 24.50
CA SER A 44 -21.71 -15.76 23.85
C SER A 44 -20.60 -16.64 23.30
N LEU A 45 -20.76 -17.96 23.46
CA LEU A 45 -19.84 -18.97 22.91
C LEU A 45 -19.69 -18.90 21.38
N HIS A 46 -20.50 -18.11 20.66
CA HIS A 46 -20.54 -18.07 19.21
C HIS A 46 -20.82 -16.66 18.67
N ILE A 47 -19.80 -16.04 18.05
CA ILE A 47 -19.93 -14.73 17.41
C ILE A 47 -20.77 -14.85 16.12
N PRO A 48 -21.88 -14.09 15.98
CA PRO A 48 -22.72 -14.11 14.78
C PRO A 48 -22.06 -13.33 13.63
N TRP A 49 -21.06 -13.92 12.97
CA TRP A 49 -20.24 -13.22 11.96
C TRP A 49 -21.02 -12.54 10.84
N LYS A 50 -22.17 -13.11 10.40
CA LYS A 50 -23.04 -12.49 9.39
C LYS A 50 -23.65 -11.17 9.88
N GLU A 51 -24.05 -11.12 11.13
CA GLU A 51 -24.58 -9.91 11.75
C GLU A 51 -23.47 -8.88 11.96
N VAL A 52 -22.29 -9.33 12.41
CA VAL A 52 -21.11 -8.46 12.54
C VAL A 52 -20.75 -7.81 11.21
N GLU A 53 -20.69 -8.59 10.13
CA GLU A 53 -20.39 -8.10 8.78
C GLU A 53 -21.44 -7.09 8.30
N ALA A 54 -22.73 -7.39 8.44
CA ALA A 54 -23.80 -6.48 8.05
C ALA A 54 -23.76 -5.16 8.83
N LYS A 55 -23.42 -5.21 10.13
CA LYS A 55 -23.24 -4.03 10.97
C LYS A 55 -22.02 -3.19 10.54
N MET A 56 -20.91 -3.81 10.20
CA MET A 56 -19.73 -3.11 9.67
C MET A 56 -20.03 -2.47 8.30
N PHE A 57 -20.73 -3.17 7.42
CA PHE A 57 -21.16 -2.63 6.13
C PHE A 57 -22.04 -1.39 6.30
N ALA A 58 -23.07 -1.48 7.15
CA ALA A 58 -23.98 -0.36 7.38
C ALA A 58 -23.27 0.82 8.05
N LEU A 59 -22.29 0.56 8.92
CA LEU A 59 -21.45 1.60 9.50
C LEU A 59 -20.58 2.28 8.43
N ASN A 60 -19.93 1.51 7.54
CA ASN A 60 -19.12 2.07 6.46
C ASN A 60 -19.97 2.92 5.49
N ALA A 61 -21.20 2.49 5.18
CA ALA A 61 -22.11 3.19 4.28
C ALA A 61 -22.42 4.63 4.73
N ILE A 62 -22.37 4.91 6.03
CA ILE A 62 -22.70 6.22 6.61
C ILE A 62 -21.46 7.01 7.04
N ALA A 63 -20.26 6.59 6.64
CA ALA A 63 -19.00 7.20 7.06
C ALA A 63 -18.97 8.72 6.83
N GLU A 64 -19.35 9.18 5.64
CA GLU A 64 -19.30 10.59 5.27
C GLU A 64 -20.24 11.47 6.11
N VAL A 65 -21.43 10.94 6.44
CA VAL A 65 -22.41 11.62 7.30
C VAL A 65 -21.84 11.78 8.72
N ASN A 66 -21.32 10.70 9.27
CA ASN A 66 -20.73 10.71 10.62
C ASN A 66 -19.53 11.67 10.71
N ILE A 67 -18.70 11.72 9.66
CA ILE A 67 -17.54 12.61 9.64
C ILE A 67 -17.95 14.08 9.67
N THR A 68 -19.06 14.42 9.01
CA THR A 68 -19.54 15.79 8.89
C THR A 68 -20.25 16.28 10.17
N GLU A 69 -20.93 15.37 10.88
CA GLU A 69 -21.64 15.71 12.13
C GLU A 69 -20.72 15.92 13.35
N ALA A 70 -19.40 15.73 13.20
CA ALA A 70 -18.35 16.08 14.17
C ALA A 70 -18.62 15.61 15.62
N GLN A 71 -19.20 14.43 15.78
CA GLN A 71 -19.51 13.85 17.09
C GLN A 71 -18.45 12.81 17.49
N GLU A 72 -17.99 12.86 18.75
CA GLU A 72 -17.07 11.85 19.30
C GLU A 72 -17.81 10.52 19.48
N ILE A 73 -17.71 9.66 18.47
CA ILE A 73 -18.19 8.28 18.53
C ILE A 73 -17.08 7.41 19.13
N ASP A 74 -17.42 6.61 20.14
CA ASP A 74 -16.49 5.61 20.68
C ASP A 74 -16.40 4.40 19.74
N PHE A 75 -15.24 4.25 19.09
CA PHE A 75 -14.92 3.12 18.21
C PHE A 75 -14.23 1.95 18.93
N SER A 76 -14.27 1.89 20.26
CA SER A 76 -13.72 0.78 21.07
C SER A 76 -14.20 -0.60 20.60
N PHE A 77 -15.45 -0.72 20.14
CA PHE A 77 -15.98 -1.97 19.59
C PHE A 77 -15.26 -2.41 18.30
N VAL A 78 -14.85 -1.48 17.42
CA VAL A 78 -14.07 -1.80 16.22
C VAL A 78 -12.69 -2.32 16.61
N ILE A 79 -12.04 -1.66 17.58
CA ILE A 79 -10.75 -2.12 18.12
C ILE A 79 -10.88 -3.52 18.74
N HIS A 80 -11.95 -3.77 19.49
CA HIS A 80 -12.21 -5.10 20.06
C HIS A 80 -12.42 -6.16 18.97
N LEU A 81 -13.18 -5.84 17.91
CA LEU A 81 -13.36 -6.71 16.75
C LEU A 81 -12.04 -7.05 16.08
N VAL A 82 -11.23 -6.02 15.80
CA VAL A 82 -9.90 -6.17 15.22
C VAL A 82 -9.01 -7.05 16.10
N THR A 83 -9.09 -6.92 17.42
CA THR A 83 -8.32 -7.74 18.37
C THR A 83 -8.74 -9.22 18.32
N ILE A 84 -10.04 -9.49 18.18
CA ILE A 84 -10.53 -10.86 17.98
C ILE A 84 -10.06 -11.39 16.63
N LEU A 85 -10.15 -10.60 15.56
CA LEU A 85 -9.74 -11.03 14.22
C LEU A 85 -8.22 -11.21 14.09
N SER A 86 -7.41 -10.41 14.79
CA SER A 86 -5.95 -10.52 14.75
C SER A 86 -5.40 -11.74 15.49
N SER A 87 -6.15 -12.26 16.48
CA SER A 87 -5.76 -13.44 17.26
C SER A 87 -6.20 -14.77 16.64
N ARG A 88 -7.00 -14.73 15.57
CA ARG A 88 -7.46 -15.94 14.88
C ARG A 88 -6.36 -16.53 13.98
N PRO A 89 -6.26 -17.87 13.88
CA PRO A 89 -5.41 -18.52 12.90
C PRO A 89 -5.69 -18.02 11.47
N ARG A 90 -4.65 -17.84 10.65
CA ARG A 90 -4.79 -17.42 9.26
C ARG A 90 -5.74 -18.31 8.44
N ASP A 91 -5.74 -19.62 8.71
CA ASP A 91 -6.62 -20.57 8.02
C ASP A 91 -8.12 -20.31 8.25
N ASP A 92 -8.48 -19.63 9.34
CA ASP A 92 -9.85 -19.27 9.67
C ASP A 92 -10.35 -18.04 8.88
N ALA A 93 -9.47 -17.31 8.19
CA ALA A 93 -9.85 -16.17 7.36
C ALA A 93 -10.57 -16.57 6.05
N LYS A 94 -10.82 -17.86 5.83
CA LYS A 94 -11.45 -18.39 4.61
C LYS A 94 -12.99 -18.27 4.64
N GLY A 95 -13.59 -18.37 3.46
CA GLY A 95 -15.06 -18.37 3.30
C GLY A 95 -15.69 -17.03 3.69
N PHE A 96 -16.77 -17.07 4.48
CA PHE A 96 -17.51 -15.87 4.89
C PHE A 96 -16.67 -14.88 5.69
N MET A 97 -15.63 -15.36 6.39
CA MET A 97 -14.74 -14.49 7.16
C MET A 97 -14.07 -13.43 6.30
N ARG A 98 -13.79 -13.70 5.02
CA ARG A 98 -13.24 -12.71 4.09
C ARG A 98 -14.11 -11.45 3.98
N LEU A 99 -15.43 -11.61 4.01
CA LEU A 99 -16.36 -10.48 3.99
C LEU A 99 -16.30 -9.68 5.29
N VAL A 100 -16.18 -10.37 6.42
CA VAL A 100 -15.97 -9.73 7.72
C VAL A 100 -14.68 -8.91 7.71
N TYR A 101 -13.55 -9.47 7.22
CA TYR A 101 -12.28 -8.75 7.11
C TYR A 101 -12.40 -7.55 6.17
N LYS A 102 -13.03 -7.72 5.00
CA LYS A 102 -13.26 -6.65 4.03
C LYS A 102 -14.05 -5.51 4.66
N SER A 103 -15.24 -5.77 5.21
CA SER A 103 -16.09 -4.72 5.79
C SER A 103 -15.49 -4.08 7.05
N ALA A 104 -14.79 -4.86 7.89
CA ALA A 104 -14.08 -4.29 9.03
C ALA A 104 -12.93 -3.38 8.56
N ALA A 105 -12.20 -3.75 7.51
CA ALA A 105 -11.14 -2.91 6.95
C ALA A 105 -11.68 -1.63 6.31
N GLU A 106 -12.83 -1.70 5.61
CA GLU A 106 -13.52 -0.51 5.07
C GLU A 106 -13.89 0.48 6.20
N VAL A 107 -14.45 -0.01 7.31
CA VAL A 107 -14.70 0.81 8.51
C VAL A 107 -13.39 1.39 9.07
N VAL A 108 -12.34 0.58 9.19
CA VAL A 108 -11.04 1.05 9.68
C VAL A 108 -10.47 2.16 8.80
N ALA A 109 -10.60 2.06 7.47
CA ALA A 109 -10.16 3.08 6.55
C ALA A 109 -10.97 4.38 6.72
N SER A 110 -12.30 4.26 6.73
CA SER A 110 -13.24 5.39 6.80
C SER A 110 -13.17 6.17 8.12
N TYR A 111 -12.90 5.50 9.23
CA TYR A 111 -12.83 6.10 10.57
C TYR A 111 -11.41 6.13 11.14
N SER A 112 -10.40 6.04 10.28
CA SER A 112 -8.97 6.00 10.61
C SER A 112 -8.55 7.07 11.62
N LYS A 113 -8.95 8.33 11.44
CA LYS A 113 -8.67 9.42 12.41
C LYS A 113 -9.13 9.15 13.84
N TRP A 114 -10.36 8.67 14.03
CA TRP A 114 -10.87 8.35 15.38
C TRP A 114 -10.30 7.05 15.92
N ILE A 115 -10.12 6.05 15.06
CA ILE A 115 -9.47 4.79 15.45
C ILE A 115 -8.03 5.07 15.91
N SER A 116 -7.36 6.02 15.26
CA SER A 116 -6.02 6.47 15.61
C SER A 116 -5.97 7.29 16.91
N SER A 117 -7.05 7.96 17.31
CA SER A 117 -7.10 8.66 18.60
C SER A 117 -7.40 7.73 19.78
N CYS A 118 -8.10 6.60 19.56
CA CYS A 118 -8.42 5.59 20.58
C CYS A 118 -7.27 4.61 20.90
N GLN A 119 -6.07 4.81 20.35
CA GLN A 119 -5.02 3.79 20.17
C GLN A 119 -4.47 3.15 21.45
N THR A 120 -5.00 1.97 21.76
CA THR A 120 -4.42 1.04 22.75
C THR A 120 -3.88 -0.26 22.12
N ASN A 121 -4.07 -0.51 20.81
CA ASN A 121 -3.78 -1.82 20.21
C ASN A 121 -3.32 -1.79 18.73
N THR A 122 -2.35 -0.92 18.41
CA THR A 122 -1.73 -0.81 17.07
C THR A 122 -1.27 -2.15 16.50
N ARG A 123 -0.63 -2.98 17.31
CA ARG A 123 -0.17 -4.31 16.89
C ARG A 123 -1.30 -5.17 16.34
N SER A 124 -2.46 -5.19 16.99
CA SER A 124 -3.60 -5.99 16.53
C SER A 124 -4.15 -5.47 15.20
N LEU A 125 -4.22 -4.14 15.02
CA LEU A 125 -4.60 -3.52 13.75
C LEU A 125 -3.67 -3.97 12.61
N LEU A 126 -2.35 -3.89 12.82
CA LEU A 126 -1.37 -4.26 11.80
C LEU A 126 -1.44 -5.75 11.45
N LEU A 127 -1.59 -6.64 12.43
CA LEU A 127 -1.71 -8.09 12.20
C LEU A 127 -3.03 -8.47 11.51
N PHE A 128 -4.13 -7.81 11.88
CA PHE A 128 -5.41 -7.94 11.20
C PHE A 128 -5.29 -7.55 9.72
N LEU A 129 -4.72 -6.38 9.43
CA LEU A 129 -4.53 -5.89 8.06
C LEU A 129 -3.57 -6.78 7.27
N ALA A 130 -2.47 -7.24 7.88
CA ALA A 130 -1.52 -8.14 7.22
C ALA A 130 -2.18 -9.46 6.78
N THR A 131 -3.12 -9.96 7.59
CA THR A 131 -3.91 -11.15 7.27
C THR A 131 -4.85 -10.87 6.11
N GLY A 132 -5.64 -9.78 6.17
CA GLY A 132 -6.55 -9.42 5.10
C GLY A 132 -5.87 -9.05 3.77
N ILE A 133 -4.71 -8.40 3.80
CA ILE A 133 -3.89 -8.11 2.59
C ILE A 133 -3.53 -9.41 1.85
N SER A 134 -3.35 -10.51 2.58
CA SER A 134 -2.98 -11.80 1.96
C SER A 134 -4.17 -12.50 1.29
N GLU A 135 -5.40 -12.01 1.47
CA GLU A 135 -6.62 -12.59 0.92
C GLU A 135 -7.15 -11.73 -0.25
N PRO A 136 -7.29 -12.27 -1.48
CA PRO A 136 -7.63 -11.48 -2.66
C PRO A 136 -8.93 -10.67 -2.57
N LEU A 137 -9.94 -11.15 -1.84
CA LEU A 137 -11.22 -10.44 -1.67
C LEU A 137 -11.08 -9.21 -0.76
N CYS A 138 -10.11 -9.24 0.15
CA CYS A 138 -9.93 -8.25 1.21
C CYS A 138 -8.77 -7.30 0.92
N SER A 139 -7.86 -7.66 0.00
CA SER A 139 -6.59 -6.98 -0.21
C SER A 139 -6.75 -5.49 -0.44
N ALA A 140 -7.68 -5.08 -1.31
CA ALA A 140 -7.93 -3.68 -1.63
C ALA A 140 -8.42 -2.87 -0.43
N ALA A 141 -9.35 -3.43 0.36
CA ALA A 141 -9.88 -2.78 1.55
C ALA A 141 -8.80 -2.67 2.64
N CYS A 142 -8.05 -3.74 2.89
CA CYS A 142 -7.00 -3.75 3.90
C CYS A 142 -5.80 -2.89 3.52
N ALA A 143 -5.41 -2.84 2.24
CA ALA A 143 -4.36 -1.95 1.77
C ALA A 143 -4.76 -0.47 1.90
N SER A 144 -6.01 -0.14 1.56
CA SER A 144 -6.54 1.22 1.75
C SER A 144 -6.62 1.60 3.23
N ALA A 145 -7.03 0.68 4.10
CA ALA A 145 -7.07 0.89 5.54
C ALA A 145 -5.68 1.09 6.15
N LEU A 146 -4.69 0.30 5.71
CA LEU A 146 -3.30 0.47 6.12
C LEU A 146 -2.77 1.85 5.73
N LEU A 147 -3.00 2.28 4.49
CA LEU A 147 -2.62 3.60 4.02
C LEU A 147 -3.25 4.71 4.87
N LYS A 148 -4.57 4.65 5.10
CA LYS A 148 -5.27 5.65 5.90
C LYS A 148 -4.76 5.73 7.34
N LEU A 149 -4.50 4.59 7.98
CA LEU A 149 -3.92 4.56 9.32
C LEU A 149 -2.50 5.15 9.38
N CYS A 150 -1.70 4.93 8.33
CA CYS A 150 -0.37 5.52 8.23
C CYS A 150 -0.43 7.02 7.88
N GLU A 151 -1.39 7.48 7.08
CA GLU A 151 -1.64 8.90 6.82
C GLU A 151 -2.00 9.65 8.10
N ASP A 152 -2.86 9.05 8.92
CA ASP A 152 -3.27 9.58 10.23
C ASP A 152 -2.28 9.16 11.35
N ALA A 153 -1.01 8.94 11.00
CA ALA A 153 0.00 8.38 11.90
C ALA A 153 0.13 9.14 13.23
N THR A 154 0.35 8.37 14.27
CA THR A 154 0.48 8.77 15.67
C THR A 154 1.70 8.08 16.29
N ALA A 155 2.13 8.55 17.46
CA ALA A 155 3.31 8.01 18.15
C ALA A 155 3.36 6.47 18.28
N PRO A 156 2.25 5.74 18.53
CA PRO A 156 2.25 4.26 18.59
C PRO A 156 2.64 3.54 17.29
N MET A 157 2.45 4.16 16.12
CA MET A 157 2.87 3.57 14.84
C MET A 157 4.40 3.60 14.66
N HIS A 158 5.09 4.49 15.39
CA HIS A 158 6.56 4.60 15.36
C HIS A 158 7.25 3.65 16.34
N GLU A 159 6.50 2.85 17.11
CA GLU A 159 7.09 1.82 17.96
C GLU A 159 7.82 0.76 17.14
N HIS A 160 8.94 0.27 17.67
CA HIS A 160 9.75 -0.76 17.02
C HIS A 160 8.92 -1.99 16.61
N SER A 161 8.00 -2.43 17.47
CA SER A 161 7.18 -3.62 17.17
C SER A 161 6.23 -3.41 15.99
N SER A 162 5.74 -2.18 15.80
CA SER A 162 4.87 -1.78 14.70
C SER A 162 5.66 -1.69 13.39
N LEU A 163 6.84 -1.06 13.44
CA LEU A 163 7.76 -0.94 12.30
C LEU A 163 8.21 -2.30 11.77
N GLU A 164 8.52 -3.25 12.66
CA GLU A 164 8.88 -4.62 12.26
C GLU A 164 7.73 -5.35 11.56
N ILE A 165 6.48 -5.18 12.01
CA ILE A 165 5.32 -5.78 11.34
C ILE A 165 5.12 -5.18 9.94
N LEU A 166 5.30 -3.86 9.80
CA LEU A 166 5.18 -3.17 8.51
C LEU A 166 6.23 -3.66 7.52
N LEU A 167 7.49 -3.77 7.96
CA LEU A 167 8.56 -4.28 7.11
C LEU A 167 8.33 -5.75 6.74
N TRP A 168 7.84 -6.57 7.67
CA TRP A 168 7.44 -7.94 7.36
C TRP A 168 6.30 -8.03 6.32
N ILE A 169 5.35 -7.09 6.34
CA ILE A 169 4.31 -7.00 5.30
C ILE A 169 4.96 -6.68 3.94
N ALA A 170 5.89 -5.72 3.89
CA ALA A 170 6.60 -5.35 2.65
C ALA A 170 7.44 -6.49 2.07
N GLU A 171 8.21 -7.18 2.92
CA GLU A 171 9.09 -8.29 2.53
C GLU A 171 8.32 -9.47 1.92
N SER A 172 7.07 -9.66 2.34
CA SER A 172 6.22 -10.75 1.83
C SER A 172 5.35 -10.37 0.63
N LEU A 173 5.52 -9.18 0.04
CA LEU A 173 4.74 -8.75 -1.13
C LEU A 173 4.96 -9.63 -2.36
N ASP A 174 6.18 -10.15 -2.56
CA ASP A 174 6.49 -11.02 -3.69
C ASP A 174 5.76 -12.36 -3.63
N GLU A 175 5.53 -12.89 -2.43
CA GLU A 175 4.81 -14.14 -2.22
C GLU A 175 3.29 -13.96 -2.39
N ARG A 176 2.76 -12.78 -2.07
CA ARG A 176 1.32 -12.51 -2.01
C ARG A 176 0.66 -12.25 -3.37
N HIS A 177 1.43 -12.01 -4.43
CA HIS A 177 0.93 -11.81 -5.80
C HIS A 177 -0.22 -10.78 -5.91
N LEU A 178 -0.13 -9.67 -5.16
CA LEU A 178 -1.20 -8.67 -5.10
C LEU A 178 -1.44 -7.97 -6.45
N PRO A 179 -2.66 -7.46 -6.70
CA PRO A 179 -2.87 -6.43 -7.71
C PRO A 179 -1.90 -5.25 -7.48
N LEU A 180 -1.44 -4.61 -8.55
CA LEU A 180 -0.45 -3.53 -8.44
C LEU A 180 -0.98 -2.32 -7.66
N GLU A 181 -2.28 -2.03 -7.78
CA GLU A 181 -2.93 -0.93 -7.05
C GLU A 181 -2.91 -1.15 -5.53
N ASP A 182 -3.14 -2.40 -5.10
CA ASP A 182 -3.11 -2.77 -3.69
C ASP A 182 -1.68 -2.76 -3.16
N GLU A 183 -0.73 -3.27 -3.95
CA GLU A 183 0.70 -3.23 -3.63
C GLU A 183 1.20 -1.77 -3.49
N GLU A 184 0.80 -0.88 -4.41
CA GLU A 184 1.14 0.54 -4.37
C GLU A 184 0.61 1.22 -3.11
N LYS A 185 -0.61 0.90 -2.65
CA LYS A 185 -1.15 1.41 -1.38
C LYS A 185 -0.37 0.92 -0.17
N VAL A 186 0.01 -0.36 -0.13
CA VAL A 186 0.81 -0.92 0.97
C VAL A 186 2.19 -0.25 1.03
N VAL A 187 2.88 -0.13 -0.11
CA VAL A 187 4.19 0.51 -0.17
C VAL A 187 4.09 2.00 0.16
N SER A 188 3.04 2.68 -0.30
CA SER A 188 2.76 4.08 0.06
C SER A 188 2.61 4.27 1.57
N ALA A 189 1.83 3.40 2.23
CA ALA A 189 1.61 3.46 3.67
C ALA A 189 2.92 3.36 4.45
N ILE A 190 3.75 2.38 4.10
CA ILE A 190 5.02 2.13 4.76
C ILE A 190 6.01 3.26 4.47
N ALA A 191 6.13 3.69 3.22
CA ALA A 191 7.02 4.79 2.83
C ALA A 191 6.67 6.10 3.52
N LEU A 192 5.38 6.44 3.62
CA LEU A 192 4.88 7.62 4.31
C LEU A 192 5.23 7.57 5.80
N LEU A 193 4.98 6.42 6.46
CA LEU A 193 5.30 6.29 7.89
C LEU A 193 6.81 6.38 8.15
N LEU A 194 7.63 5.66 7.37
CA LEU A 194 9.09 5.72 7.50
C LEU A 194 9.62 7.13 7.19
N GLY A 195 9.02 7.82 6.21
CA GLY A 195 9.31 9.20 5.85
C GLY A 195 9.13 10.17 7.02
N SER A 196 8.14 9.92 7.87
CA SER A 196 7.78 10.72 9.05
C SER A 196 8.63 10.46 10.31
N LEU A 197 9.53 9.48 10.29
CA LEU A 197 10.31 9.12 11.48
C LEU A 197 11.30 10.24 11.88
N PRO A 198 11.35 10.61 13.18
CA PRO A 198 12.22 11.69 13.65
C PRO A 198 13.70 11.29 13.69
N ASN A 199 14.00 10.00 13.90
CA ASN A 199 15.38 9.49 13.91
C ASN A 199 15.86 9.24 12.48
N LYS A 200 16.74 10.12 11.98
CA LYS A 200 17.31 10.05 10.62
C LYS A 200 18.06 8.75 10.34
N GLU A 201 18.86 8.25 11.29
CA GLU A 201 19.62 7.00 11.11
C GLU A 201 18.68 5.80 10.98
N LEU A 202 17.71 5.69 11.88
CA LEU A 202 16.69 4.64 11.83
C LEU A 202 15.89 4.72 10.52
N LYS A 203 15.43 5.92 10.15
CA LYS A 203 14.73 6.17 8.88
C LYS A 203 15.53 5.65 7.68
N ASN A 204 16.81 6.02 7.59
CA ASN A 204 17.68 5.61 6.48
C ASN A 204 17.85 4.09 6.41
N ASN A 205 18.07 3.44 7.57
CA ASN A 205 18.23 1.99 7.65
C ASN A 205 16.94 1.24 7.24
N LEU A 206 15.78 1.71 7.70
CA LEU A 206 14.51 1.06 7.37
C LEU A 206 14.08 1.30 5.92
N LEU A 207 14.34 2.50 5.37
CA LEU A 207 14.13 2.77 3.95
C LEU A 207 15.02 1.90 3.07
N ALA A 208 16.30 1.74 3.43
CA ALA A 208 17.21 0.83 2.74
C ALA A 208 16.68 -0.62 2.76
N ARG A 209 16.20 -1.09 3.92
CA ARG A 209 15.57 -2.42 4.07
C ARG A 209 14.31 -2.56 3.20
N LEU A 210 13.47 -1.52 3.12
CA LEU A 210 12.26 -1.53 2.28
C LEU A 210 12.58 -1.66 0.78
N VAL A 211 13.60 -0.96 0.29
CA VAL A 211 13.94 -0.95 -1.14
C VAL A 211 14.88 -2.08 -1.57
N SER A 212 15.60 -2.72 -0.64
CA SER A 212 16.58 -3.77 -0.95
C SER A 212 16.01 -4.91 -1.80
N PRO A 213 14.83 -5.49 -1.47
CA PRO A 213 14.23 -6.53 -2.32
C PRO A 213 13.92 -6.04 -3.74
N CYS A 214 13.59 -4.76 -3.91
CA CYS A 214 13.33 -4.17 -5.22
C CYS A 214 14.61 -4.12 -6.06
N TYR A 215 15.71 -3.71 -5.43
CA TYR A 215 17.01 -3.69 -6.08
C TYR A 215 17.52 -5.08 -6.45
N GLU A 216 17.32 -6.07 -5.57
CA GLU A 216 17.65 -7.46 -5.87
C GLU A 216 16.83 -8.02 -7.04
N ALA A 217 15.54 -7.71 -7.11
CA ALA A 217 14.66 -8.18 -8.19
C ALA A 217 15.09 -7.65 -9.56
N ILE A 218 15.49 -6.38 -9.63
CA ILE A 218 16.01 -5.77 -10.86
C ILE A 218 17.42 -6.30 -11.15
N GLY A 219 18.26 -6.43 -10.11
CA GLY A 219 19.61 -6.98 -10.19
C GLY A 219 19.67 -8.38 -10.80
N LYS A 220 18.74 -9.26 -10.41
CA LYS A 220 18.61 -10.61 -10.98
C LYS A 220 18.32 -10.60 -12.49
N LEU A 221 17.65 -9.56 -13.00
CA LEU A 221 17.36 -9.44 -14.43
C LEU A 221 18.59 -8.95 -15.22
N ILE A 222 19.38 -8.03 -14.66
CA ILE A 222 20.51 -7.38 -15.35
C ILE A 222 21.87 -8.06 -15.10
N ASP A 223 21.90 -9.19 -14.38
CA ASP A 223 23.14 -9.94 -14.12
C ASP A 223 23.61 -10.67 -15.39
N GLU A 224 24.76 -10.24 -15.90
CA GLU A 224 25.40 -10.74 -17.14
C GLU A 224 25.59 -12.27 -17.15
N ASN A 225 25.70 -12.90 -15.96
CA ASN A 225 25.84 -14.35 -15.86
C ASN A 225 24.54 -15.11 -16.17
N GLN A 226 23.38 -14.46 -16.08
CA GLN A 226 22.07 -15.08 -16.28
C GLN A 226 21.54 -14.93 -17.70
N ASP A 227 22.07 -14.00 -18.51
CA ASP A 227 21.62 -13.71 -19.88
C ASP A 227 21.57 -14.94 -20.79
N HIS A 228 22.59 -15.80 -20.70
CA HIS A 228 22.64 -17.04 -21.48
C HIS A 228 21.59 -18.07 -21.04
N SER A 229 21.20 -18.08 -19.76
CA SER A 229 20.20 -19.01 -19.22
C SER A 229 18.76 -18.56 -19.48
N LEU A 230 18.51 -17.25 -19.42
CA LEU A 230 17.19 -16.64 -19.63
C LEU A 230 16.71 -16.79 -21.08
N ARG A 231 17.64 -16.73 -22.04
CA ARG A 231 17.36 -16.96 -23.47
C ARG A 231 16.79 -18.35 -23.77
N HIS A 232 17.00 -19.33 -22.89
CA HIS A 232 16.55 -20.71 -23.08
C HIS A 232 15.28 -21.09 -22.28
N ASN A 233 14.79 -20.22 -21.37
CA ASN A 233 13.58 -20.49 -20.60
C ASN A 233 12.64 -19.25 -20.53
N PRO A 234 11.62 -19.19 -21.42
CA PRO A 234 10.66 -18.08 -21.46
C PRO A 234 9.89 -17.86 -20.15
N ALA A 235 9.62 -18.93 -19.38
CA ALA A 235 8.87 -18.84 -18.13
C ALA A 235 9.69 -18.16 -17.03
N SER A 236 10.96 -18.55 -16.89
CA SER A 236 11.89 -17.89 -15.96
C SER A 236 12.10 -16.44 -16.33
N TYR A 237 12.31 -16.14 -17.62
CA TYR A 237 12.43 -14.75 -18.09
C TYR A 237 11.20 -13.90 -17.73
N SER A 238 9.99 -14.40 -17.99
CA SER A 238 8.76 -13.69 -17.62
C SER A 238 8.66 -13.41 -16.11
N GLN A 239 9.08 -14.37 -15.28
CA GLN A 239 9.11 -14.20 -13.83
C GLN A 239 10.09 -13.10 -13.40
N PHE A 240 11.32 -13.08 -13.94
CA PHE A 240 12.30 -12.04 -13.63
C PHE A 240 11.87 -10.66 -14.12
N VAL A 241 11.34 -10.56 -15.35
CA VAL A 241 10.79 -9.29 -15.88
C VAL A 241 9.64 -8.79 -15.00
N ASN A 242 8.73 -9.66 -14.57
CA ASN A 242 7.64 -9.27 -13.69
C ASN A 242 8.13 -8.85 -12.30
N GLY A 243 9.14 -9.52 -11.75
CA GLY A 243 9.80 -9.14 -10.50
C GLY A 243 10.47 -7.76 -10.59
N ALA A 244 11.30 -7.54 -11.61
CA ALA A 244 11.95 -6.25 -11.87
C ALA A 244 10.92 -5.13 -12.09
N ARG A 245 9.86 -5.41 -12.85
CA ARG A 245 8.76 -4.46 -13.08
C ARG A 245 8.09 -4.06 -11.76
N ARG A 246 7.75 -5.04 -10.89
CA ARG A 246 7.19 -4.74 -9.56
C ARG A 246 8.19 -3.96 -8.71
N GLY A 247 9.46 -4.35 -8.68
CA GLY A 247 10.52 -3.61 -7.99
C GLY A 247 10.61 -2.15 -8.41
N LEU A 248 10.55 -1.86 -9.72
CA LEU A 248 10.52 -0.49 -10.24
C LEU A 248 9.27 0.28 -9.79
N HIS A 249 8.09 -0.33 -9.85
CA HIS A 249 6.87 0.30 -9.35
C HIS A 249 6.99 0.67 -7.87
N ARG A 250 7.45 -0.27 -7.03
CA ARG A 250 7.64 -0.04 -5.59
C ARG A 250 8.65 1.08 -5.33
N LEU A 251 9.79 1.09 -6.03
CA LEU A 251 10.79 2.16 -5.92
C LEU A 251 10.18 3.53 -6.27
N GLY A 252 9.46 3.62 -7.38
CA GLY A 252 8.75 4.83 -7.78
C GLY A 252 7.77 5.32 -6.71
N THR A 253 6.98 4.41 -6.15
CA THR A 253 6.07 4.71 -5.04
C THR A 253 6.82 5.21 -3.80
N VAL A 254 7.91 4.54 -3.39
CA VAL A 254 8.73 5.00 -2.25
C VAL A 254 9.23 6.41 -2.49
N PHE A 255 9.79 6.70 -3.66
CA PHE A 255 10.26 8.04 -3.99
C PHE A 255 9.13 9.08 -3.97
N SER A 256 7.92 8.74 -4.42
CA SER A 256 6.78 9.67 -4.40
C SER A 256 6.40 10.19 -3.00
N HIS A 257 6.77 9.46 -1.94
CA HIS A 257 6.51 9.83 -0.54
C HIS A 257 7.72 10.41 0.19
N LEU A 258 8.90 10.36 -0.43
CA LEU A 258 10.14 10.96 0.11
C LEU A 258 10.37 12.32 -0.54
N VAL A 259 9.58 13.32 -0.14
CA VAL A 259 9.77 14.70 -0.60
C VAL A 259 10.90 15.36 0.19
N THR A 260 11.86 15.97 -0.51
CA THR A 260 12.87 16.83 0.12
C THR A 260 12.17 18.08 0.66
N GLU A 261 12.00 18.18 1.98
CA GLU A 261 11.52 19.44 2.58
C GLU A 261 12.53 20.54 2.26
N SER A 262 12.09 21.57 1.54
CA SER A 262 12.89 22.76 1.20
C SER A 262 13.09 23.63 2.44
N SER A 263 13.69 23.09 3.50
CA SER A 263 14.22 23.91 4.58
C SER A 263 15.52 24.52 4.08
N THR A 264 15.68 25.82 4.31
CA THR A 264 16.84 26.64 3.94
C THR A 264 18.15 26.25 4.64
N GLY A 265 18.21 25.06 5.23
CA GLY A 265 19.39 24.46 5.83
C GLY A 265 20.08 23.51 4.87
N SER A 266 21.39 23.66 4.74
CA SER A 266 22.31 22.72 4.09
C SER A 266 22.18 21.32 4.73
N ASP A 267 21.27 20.47 4.26
CA ASP A 267 21.13 19.09 4.74
C ASP A 267 21.81 18.15 3.74
N LEU A 268 23.14 17.98 3.90
CA LEU A 268 23.93 16.94 3.23
C LEU A 268 23.49 15.51 3.64
N ASP A 269 22.52 15.39 4.54
CA ASP A 269 22.03 14.15 5.15
C ASP A 269 20.61 13.74 4.64
N ASP A 270 20.17 14.22 3.47
CA ASP A 270 18.88 13.80 2.90
C ASP A 270 18.91 12.29 2.53
N PRO A 271 18.07 11.42 3.15
CA PRO A 271 17.94 10.00 2.81
C PRO A 271 17.77 9.75 1.32
N LEU A 272 17.15 10.70 0.62
CA LEU A 272 16.80 10.59 -0.78
C LEU A 272 18.04 10.54 -1.67
N ILE A 273 19.11 11.27 -1.34
CA ILE A 273 20.30 11.39 -2.22
C ILE A 273 21.04 10.05 -2.36
N PRO A 274 21.38 9.32 -1.27
CA PRO A 274 22.00 8.00 -1.39
C PRO A 274 21.10 6.98 -2.12
N LEU A 275 19.79 7.01 -1.84
CA LEU A 275 18.82 6.13 -2.49
C LEU A 275 18.74 6.38 -4.00
N LEU A 276 18.68 7.66 -4.41
CA LEU A 276 18.70 8.06 -5.82
C LEU A 276 20.02 7.65 -6.49
N GLY A 277 21.15 7.75 -5.80
CA GLY A 277 22.45 7.31 -6.33
C GLY A 277 22.48 5.83 -6.68
N VAL A 278 21.99 4.97 -5.78
CA VAL A 278 21.90 3.51 -6.03
C VAL A 278 20.88 3.21 -7.13
N PHE A 279 19.71 3.86 -7.08
CA PHE A 279 18.68 3.71 -8.09
C PHE A 279 19.17 4.11 -9.50
N TRP A 280 19.94 5.19 -9.59
CA TRP A 280 20.50 5.67 -10.85
C TRP A 280 21.45 4.66 -11.48
N GLN A 281 22.42 4.15 -10.72
CA GLN A 281 23.37 3.14 -11.20
C GLN A 281 22.66 1.89 -11.73
N MET A 282 21.54 1.52 -11.10
CA MET A 282 20.72 0.41 -11.56
C MET A 282 19.97 0.72 -12.86
N LEU A 283 19.37 1.90 -12.97
CA LEU A 283 18.70 2.33 -14.17
C LEU A 283 19.66 2.41 -15.36
N GLU A 284 20.89 2.89 -15.17
CA GLU A 284 21.91 2.92 -16.23
C GLU A 284 22.18 1.52 -16.79
N LYS A 285 22.41 0.54 -15.91
CA LYS A 285 22.62 -0.86 -16.32
C LYS A 285 21.39 -1.44 -17.02
N LEU A 286 20.20 -1.17 -16.48
CA LEU A 286 18.95 -1.64 -17.08
C LEU A 286 18.74 -1.04 -18.48
N PHE A 287 19.00 0.25 -18.65
CA PHE A 287 18.90 0.96 -19.92
C PHE A 287 19.93 0.49 -20.95
N GLN A 288 21.11 0.05 -20.50
CA GLN A 288 22.12 -0.56 -21.37
C GLN A 288 21.82 -2.02 -21.74
N SER A 289 20.95 -2.70 -21.00
CA SER A 289 20.58 -4.10 -21.26
C SER A 289 19.60 -4.26 -22.42
N GLU A 290 19.60 -5.45 -23.06
CA GLU A 290 18.61 -5.79 -24.10
C GLU A 290 17.17 -5.87 -23.55
N HIS A 291 17.00 -6.05 -22.24
CA HIS A 291 15.69 -6.22 -21.61
C HIS A 291 14.82 -4.96 -21.67
N ILE A 292 15.41 -3.77 -21.83
CA ILE A 292 14.67 -2.51 -21.93
C ILE A 292 13.76 -2.45 -23.16
N GLY A 293 14.00 -3.30 -24.17
CA GLY A 293 13.10 -3.47 -25.31
C GLY A 293 11.70 -3.95 -24.91
N ASN A 294 11.51 -4.50 -23.70
CA ASN A 294 10.20 -4.83 -23.17
C ASN A 294 9.42 -3.56 -22.78
N ALA A 295 8.33 -3.28 -23.50
CA ALA A 295 7.50 -2.08 -23.30
C ALA A 295 6.95 -1.91 -21.87
N VAL A 296 6.66 -3.03 -21.18
CA VAL A 296 6.12 -2.97 -19.81
C VAL A 296 7.22 -2.60 -18.82
N LEU A 297 8.43 -3.13 -19.02
CA LEU A 297 9.59 -2.83 -18.18
C LEU A 297 10.06 -1.39 -18.38
N SER A 298 10.14 -0.91 -19.63
CA SER A 298 10.52 0.47 -19.92
C SER A 298 9.51 1.47 -19.38
N MET A 299 8.20 1.18 -19.49
CA MET A 299 7.16 2.01 -18.88
C MET A 299 7.30 2.08 -17.35
N ALA A 300 7.58 0.96 -16.69
CA ALA A 300 7.80 0.93 -15.24
C ALA A 300 9.05 1.73 -14.84
N ALA A 301 10.15 1.61 -15.60
CA ALA A 301 11.38 2.36 -15.37
C ALA A 301 11.14 3.88 -15.52
N CYS A 302 10.47 4.30 -16.60
CA CYS A 302 10.13 5.69 -16.84
C CYS A 302 9.19 6.25 -15.76
N ARG A 303 8.18 5.49 -15.32
CA ARG A 303 7.29 5.89 -14.22
C ARG A 303 8.08 6.10 -12.92
N ALA A 304 8.91 5.13 -12.55
CA ALA A 304 9.71 5.21 -11.34
C ALA A 304 10.67 6.41 -11.36
N LEU A 305 11.30 6.66 -12.51
CA LEU A 305 12.15 7.82 -12.72
C LEU A 305 11.36 9.14 -12.64
N SER A 306 10.18 9.21 -13.26
CA SER A 306 9.31 10.40 -13.18
C SER A 306 8.94 10.73 -11.73
N GLN A 307 8.59 9.72 -10.92
CA GLN A 307 8.27 9.91 -9.51
C GLN A 307 9.50 10.36 -8.71
N ALA A 308 10.67 9.77 -8.97
CA ALA A 308 11.93 10.19 -8.37
C ALA A 308 12.28 11.65 -8.68
N ILE A 309 12.11 12.09 -9.93
CA ILE A 309 12.35 13.47 -10.37
C ILE A 309 11.39 14.44 -9.66
N GLN A 310 10.10 14.10 -9.63
CA GLN A 310 9.07 14.95 -9.03
C GLN A 310 9.32 15.19 -7.54
N SER A 311 9.76 14.18 -6.79
CA SER A 311 10.00 14.31 -5.35
C SER A 311 11.33 14.98 -4.97
N SER A 312 12.35 14.87 -5.82
CA SER A 312 13.69 15.37 -5.52
C SER A 312 13.93 16.82 -5.92
N GLY A 313 13.05 17.43 -6.72
CA GLY A 313 13.11 18.84 -7.08
C GLY A 313 14.48 19.25 -7.65
N THR A 314 15.11 20.26 -7.05
CA THR A 314 16.43 20.76 -7.49
C THR A 314 17.58 19.79 -7.20
N SER A 315 17.45 18.87 -6.24
CA SER A 315 18.46 17.85 -5.93
C SER A 315 18.67 16.88 -7.09
N PHE A 316 17.66 16.72 -7.97
CA PHE A 316 17.80 15.92 -9.19
C PHE A 316 18.77 16.52 -10.22
N LEU A 317 19.08 17.82 -10.15
CA LEU A 317 19.99 18.47 -11.10
C LEU A 317 21.37 17.83 -11.13
N ILE A 318 21.80 17.21 -10.02
CA ILE A 318 23.05 16.44 -9.93
C ILE A 318 23.01 15.23 -10.88
N PHE A 319 21.85 14.57 -10.98
CA PHE A 319 21.64 13.38 -11.82
C PHE A 319 21.24 13.73 -13.25
N PHE A 320 20.73 14.93 -13.50
CA PHE A 320 20.30 15.39 -14.83
C PHE A 320 21.44 15.38 -15.86
N PHE A 321 22.67 15.70 -15.46
CA PHE A 321 23.84 15.61 -16.35
C PHE A 321 24.15 14.16 -16.75
N PHE A 322 23.98 13.21 -15.82
CA PHE A 322 24.12 11.78 -16.11
C PHE A 322 22.97 11.26 -16.97
N PHE A 323 21.76 11.78 -16.77
CA PHE A 323 20.59 11.41 -17.56
C PHE A 323 20.79 11.62 -19.06
N PHE A 324 21.30 12.79 -19.48
CA PHE A 324 21.59 13.04 -20.89
C PHE A 324 22.63 12.09 -21.47
N LYS A 325 23.70 11.79 -20.72
CA LYS A 325 24.76 10.88 -21.17
C LYS A 325 24.27 9.44 -21.35
N THR A 326 23.38 8.98 -20.46
CA THR A 326 22.78 7.65 -20.53
C THR A 326 21.72 7.58 -21.64
N PHE A 327 20.99 8.68 -21.88
CA PHE A 327 20.02 8.75 -22.98
C PHE A 327 20.70 8.76 -24.36
N ASP A 328 21.82 9.45 -24.51
CA ASP A 328 22.61 9.45 -25.75
C ASP A 328 23.19 8.06 -26.06
N THR A 329 23.49 7.26 -25.03
CA THR A 329 23.97 5.87 -25.21
C THR A 329 22.83 4.89 -25.49
N THR A 330 21.64 5.07 -24.93
CA THR A 330 20.46 4.25 -25.28
C THR A 330 19.87 4.56 -26.64
N ASN A 331 19.94 5.80 -27.12
CA ASN A 331 19.45 6.16 -28.45
C ASN A 331 20.22 5.45 -29.58
N ASN A 332 21.43 4.96 -29.30
CA ASN A 332 22.18 4.08 -30.21
C ASN A 332 21.72 2.60 -30.16
N ASN A 333 20.96 2.20 -29.13
CA ASN A 333 20.44 0.84 -28.92
C ASN A 333 18.92 0.71 -29.16
N ILE A 334 18.18 1.81 -29.34
CA ILE A 334 16.74 1.80 -29.64
C ILE A 334 16.54 1.97 -31.16
N PRO A 335 16.02 0.97 -31.90
CA PRO A 335 15.53 1.22 -33.24
C PRO A 335 14.24 2.05 -33.13
N SER A 336 14.35 3.34 -33.41
CA SER A 336 13.29 4.28 -33.82
C SER A 336 11.88 3.97 -33.28
N ILE A 337 11.59 4.38 -32.04
CA ILE A 337 10.22 4.54 -31.55
C ILE A 337 9.92 6.04 -31.45
N ILE A 338 9.84 6.71 -32.60
CA ILE A 338 9.14 7.98 -32.73
C ILE A 338 8.31 7.88 -34.02
N PRO A 339 6.96 7.80 -33.96
CA PRO A 339 6.17 8.04 -35.14
C PRO A 339 6.33 9.51 -35.50
N HIS A 340 6.75 9.78 -36.74
CA HIS A 340 6.80 11.11 -37.32
C HIS A 340 5.49 11.88 -37.09
N SER A 341 5.45 12.74 -36.08
CA SER A 341 4.55 13.90 -36.09
C SER A 341 5.28 15.02 -36.82
N ARG A 342 4.95 15.17 -38.11
CA ARG A 342 5.32 16.33 -38.93
C ARG A 342 4.79 17.60 -38.25
N VAL A 343 5.68 18.59 -38.10
CA VAL A 343 5.31 20.01 -38.24
C VAL A 343 5.54 20.38 -39.69
#